data_AF-A0AAV2HH56-F1
#
_entry.id   AF-A0AAV2HH56-F1
#
_cell.length_a   1.000
_cell.length_b   1.000
_cell.length_c   1.000
_cell.angle_alpha   90.00
_cell.angle_beta   90.00
_cell.angle_gamma   90.00
#
_symmetry.space_group_name_H-M   'P 1'
#
loop_
_entity.id
_entity.type
_entity.pdbx_description
1 polymer ?
#
loop_
_entity_poly.entity_id
_entity_poly.type
_entity_poly.pdbx_seq_one_letter_code
_entity_poly.pdbx_strand_id
1 'polypeptide(L)'
;MEFLKALDEAKKQGISKEEFVQIWDTEAKLNLQKEESRTLELRLACGTQRDPILPALTSDKIEDLLHKNLKAQQHQIQELKSSILKEHQVQYQEIAKLLETQAALIGQVMRNELERVIQSLHLNSGFSGSSYNHGLHDPHESNGYNGMQRDGAYFAPTFDAAQEYQTNAGHCPQETLQPQKPQKKKKQKVLEKPLSMSCSRLDNMPDSDEVMDFLPADGAEFIIQSVQTSATSGEYRMTPTYYLNDCPCKVRLCFVFGIKGQLIVYFSIAGVSNQPLKAARIFECIGYIKNKNSGAFSHLFEVVSQPLRKLKPNKEIQVLGTVSLKTSGGTFKDVTTQQLEDRGFVINNTMVIKWVTESFEASSNAA
;
A
#
# COMPACT_ATOMS: atom_id res chain seq x y z
N MET A 1 14.01 -20.85 34.92
CA MET A 1 12.59 -21.29 34.92
C MET A 1 11.79 -20.69 33.76
N GLU A 2 12.26 -19.65 33.07
CA GLU A 2 11.52 -19.00 31.98
C GLU A 2 11.43 -19.84 30.69
N PHE A 3 12.48 -20.58 30.34
CA PHE A 3 12.50 -21.42 29.14
C PHE A 3 11.35 -22.44 29.07
N LEU A 4 11.11 -23.18 30.15
CA LEU A 4 10.06 -24.21 30.17
C LEU A 4 8.66 -23.60 30.06
N LYS A 5 8.45 -22.44 30.68
CA LYS A 5 7.19 -21.70 30.59
C LYS A 5 6.95 -21.19 29.16
N ALA A 6 7.97 -20.62 28.54
CA ALA A 6 7.92 -20.15 27.16
C ALA A 6 7.75 -21.31 26.16
N LEU A 7 8.37 -22.47 26.41
CA LEU A 7 8.20 -23.68 25.60
C LEU A 7 6.76 -24.19 25.65
N ASP A 8 6.15 -24.23 26.84
CA ASP A 8 4.75 -24.63 26.99
C ASP A 8 3.78 -23.65 26.30
N GLU A 9 4.10 -22.35 26.32
CA GLU A 9 3.32 -21.32 25.64
C GLU A 9 3.45 -21.42 24.11
N ALA A 10 4.67 -21.62 23.60
CA ALA A 10 4.93 -21.84 22.18
C ALA A 10 4.22 -23.11 21.66
N LYS A 11 4.23 -24.19 22.46
CA LYS A 11 3.51 -25.42 22.14
C LYS A 11 2.00 -25.19 22.04
N LYS A 12 1.42 -24.36 22.92
CA LYS A 12 -0.01 -23.97 22.84
C LYS A 12 -0.34 -23.15 21.59
N GLN A 13 0.65 -22.43 21.05
CA GLN A 13 0.53 -21.67 19.80
C GLN A 13 0.83 -22.50 18.55
N GLY A 14 1.11 -23.80 18.70
CA GLY A 14 1.39 -24.70 17.57
C GLY A 14 2.80 -24.60 17.01
N ILE A 15 3.72 -23.91 17.70
CA ILE A 15 5.12 -23.80 17.28
C ILE A 15 5.83 -25.12 17.60
N SER A 16 6.59 -25.65 16.62
CA SER A 16 7.36 -26.88 16.82
C SER A 16 8.49 -26.67 17.84
N LYS A 17 8.91 -27.73 18.53
CA LYS A 17 9.97 -27.63 19.55
C LYS A 17 11.28 -27.14 18.93
N GLU A 18 11.60 -27.63 17.74
CA GLU A 18 12.82 -27.30 17.00
C GLU A 18 12.83 -25.81 16.60
N GLU A 19 11.71 -25.30 16.11
CA GLU A 19 11.54 -23.89 15.75
C GLU A 19 11.60 -22.98 16.99
N PHE A 20 10.94 -23.39 18.08
CA PHE A 20 11.01 -22.66 19.35
C PHE A 20 12.46 -22.56 19.87
N VAL A 21 13.23 -23.66 19.84
CA VAL A 21 14.63 -23.64 20.29
C VAL A 21 15.47 -22.67 19.46
N GLN A 22 15.28 -22.61 18.14
CA GLN A 22 15.98 -21.64 17.29
C GLN A 22 15.61 -20.18 17.63
N ILE A 23 14.33 -19.91 17.86
CA ILE A 23 13.87 -18.58 18.25
C ILE A 23 14.46 -18.20 19.61
N TRP A 24 14.41 -19.12 20.57
CA TRP A 24 14.92 -18.90 21.93
C TRP A 24 16.43 -18.66 21.94
N ASP A 25 17.22 -19.43 21.19
CA ASP A 25 18.67 -19.22 21.09
C ASP A 25 19.00 -17.86 20.49
N THR A 26 18.21 -17.42 19.50
CA THR A 26 18.37 -16.10 18.88
C THR A 26 18.03 -14.98 19.86
N GLU A 27 16.94 -15.12 20.62
CA GLU A 27 16.53 -14.16 21.65
C GLU A 27 17.51 -14.10 22.81
N ALA A 28 18.01 -15.25 23.28
CA ALA A 28 19.02 -15.35 24.32
C ALA A 28 20.32 -14.67 23.90
N LYS A 29 20.76 -14.88 22.66
CA LYS A 29 21.94 -14.21 22.10
C LYS A 29 21.74 -12.69 21.99
N LEU A 30 20.56 -12.24 21.59
CA LEU A 30 20.23 -10.81 21.52
C LEU A 30 20.23 -10.17 22.92
N ASN A 31 19.65 -10.84 23.91
CA ASN A 31 19.61 -10.36 25.29
C ASN A 31 21.02 -10.30 25.91
N LEU A 32 21.88 -11.28 25.63
CA LEU A 32 23.28 -11.25 26.03
C LEU A 32 24.01 -10.02 25.43
N GLN A 33 23.83 -9.75 24.13
CA GLN A 33 24.42 -8.59 23.48
C GLN A 33 23.92 -7.26 24.05
N LYS A 34 22.64 -7.17 24.41
CA LYS A 34 22.07 -5.98 25.07
C LYS A 34 22.71 -5.74 26.44
N GLU A 35 22.88 -6.79 27.24
CA GLU A 35 23.50 -6.67 28.57
C GLU A 35 25.00 -6.33 28.47
N GLU A 36 25.72 -6.89 27.48
CA GLU A 36 27.10 -6.49 27.17
C GLU A 36 27.19 -5.01 26.75
N SER A 37 26.28 -4.54 25.88
CA SER A 37 26.20 -3.14 25.47
C SER A 37 25.93 -2.22 26.66
N ARG A 38 24.97 -2.59 27.51
CA ARG A 38 24.65 -1.85 28.74
C ARG A 38 25.84 -1.77 29.69
N THR A 39 26.58 -2.87 29.84
CA THR A 39 27.79 -2.92 30.66
C THR A 39 28.88 -2.00 30.10
N LEU A 40 29.04 -1.95 28.77
CA LEU A 40 29.98 -1.04 28.11
C LEU A 40 29.56 0.42 28.28
N GLU A 41 28.28 0.75 28.11
CA GLU A 41 27.73 2.09 28.35
C GLU A 41 27.96 2.55 29.79
N LEU A 42 27.71 1.67 30.78
CA LEU A 42 27.98 1.96 32.19
C LEU A 42 29.46 2.18 32.47
N ARG A 43 30.35 1.40 31.85
CA ARG A 43 31.81 1.61 31.96
C ARG A 43 32.24 2.95 31.36
N LEU A 44 31.67 3.34 30.21
CA LEU A 44 31.94 4.63 29.58
C LEU A 44 31.40 5.79 30.43
N ALA A 45 30.21 5.64 31.01
CA ALA A 45 29.60 6.65 31.88
C ALA A 45 30.41 6.85 33.18
N CYS A 46 30.88 5.76 33.81
CA CYS A 46 31.71 5.82 35.01
C CYS A 46 33.17 6.25 34.76
N GLY A 47 33.67 6.15 33.52
CA GLY A 47 35.02 6.53 33.12
C GLY A 47 35.30 8.04 33.03
N THR A 48 34.38 8.90 33.48
CA THR A 48 34.57 10.37 33.52
C THR A 48 35.38 10.88 34.73
N GLN A 49 35.89 10.00 35.60
CA GLN A 49 36.99 10.37 36.50
C GLN A 49 38.33 10.26 35.78
N ARG A 50 38.87 11.44 35.47
CA ARG A 50 40.19 11.70 34.87
C ARG A 50 41.31 10.93 35.57
N ASP A 51 41.95 10.02 34.82
CA ASP A 51 43.41 9.84 34.87
C ASP A 51 43.98 10.28 33.51
N PRO A 52 44.82 11.33 33.45
CA PRO A 52 45.20 11.99 32.21
C PRO A 52 46.40 11.34 31.52
N ILE A 53 46.50 10.01 31.54
CA ILE A 53 47.54 9.27 30.80
C ILE A 53 46.96 7.95 30.30
N LEU A 54 45.97 8.00 29.41
CA LEU A 54 45.69 6.87 28.50
C LEU A 54 46.21 7.25 27.10
N PRO A 55 47.04 6.42 26.46
CA PRO A 55 47.73 6.82 25.24
C PRO A 55 46.74 6.92 24.09
N ALA A 56 46.84 7.99 23.29
CA ALA A 56 46.09 8.19 22.04
C ALA A 56 46.11 6.95 21.09
N LEU A 57 47.08 6.05 21.28
CA LEU A 57 47.21 4.76 20.59
C LEU A 57 46.04 3.78 20.78
N THR A 58 45.19 3.91 21.81
CA THR A 58 44.03 3.02 22.02
C THR A 58 42.75 3.52 21.37
N SER A 59 42.61 4.82 21.12
CA SER A 59 41.40 5.40 20.50
C SER A 59 41.27 4.94 19.05
N ASP A 60 42.36 5.05 18.28
CA ASP A 60 42.37 4.67 16.86
C ASP A 60 42.04 3.19 16.64
N LYS A 61 42.49 2.32 17.57
CA LYS A 61 42.17 0.88 17.52
C LYS A 61 40.70 0.59 17.83
N ILE A 62 40.09 1.36 18.72
CA ILE A 62 38.67 1.24 19.05
C ILE A 62 37.82 1.74 17.88
N GLU A 63 38.19 2.86 17.27
CA GLU A 63 37.51 3.39 16.08
C GLU A 63 37.59 2.43 14.90
N ASP A 64 38.75 1.82 14.64
CA ASP A 64 38.93 0.82 13.58
C ASP A 64 38.09 -0.45 13.85
N LEU A 65 38.01 -0.91 15.10
CA LEU A 65 37.14 -2.03 15.50
C LEU A 65 35.66 -1.71 15.32
N LEU A 66 35.22 -0.51 15.72
CA LEU A 66 33.84 -0.06 15.53
C LEU A 66 33.50 0.05 14.04
N HIS A 67 34.40 0.59 13.23
CA HIS A 67 34.18 0.72 11.80
C HIS A 67 34.11 -0.65 11.10
N LYS A 68 34.96 -1.59 11.51
CA LYS A 68 34.91 -2.99 11.03
C LYS A 68 33.61 -3.68 11.43
N ASN A 69 33.15 -3.51 12.67
CA ASN A 69 31.90 -4.09 13.14
C ASN A 69 30.69 -3.49 12.40
N LEU A 70 30.63 -2.17 12.26
CA LEU A 70 29.57 -1.47 11.52
C LEU A 70 29.51 -1.96 10.06
N LYS A 71 30.66 -2.12 9.41
CA LYS A 71 30.75 -2.64 8.03
C LYS A 71 30.29 -4.10 7.93
N ALA A 72 30.63 -4.94 8.91
CA ALA A 72 30.17 -6.33 8.96
C ALA A 72 28.65 -6.42 9.18
N GLN A 73 28.09 -5.60 10.07
CA GLN A 73 26.64 -5.51 10.27
C GLN A 73 25.92 -5.01 9.02
N GLN A 74 26.46 -3.99 8.35
CA GLN A 74 25.88 -3.48 7.11
C GLN A 74 25.88 -4.56 6.01
N HIS A 75 26.92 -5.39 5.93
CA HIS A 75 26.98 -6.52 5.02
C HIS A 75 25.91 -7.57 5.36
N GLN A 76 25.77 -7.96 6.63
CA GLN A 76 24.75 -8.91 7.07
C GLN A 76 23.33 -8.41 6.77
N ILE A 77 23.05 -7.12 7.02
CA ILE A 77 21.76 -6.50 6.68
C ILE A 77 21.51 -6.57 5.16
N GLN A 78 22.54 -6.33 4.35
CA GLN A 78 22.42 -6.40 2.90
C GLN A 78 22.18 -7.82 2.39
N GLU A 79 22.83 -8.83 2.97
CA GLU A 79 22.59 -10.25 2.69
C GLU A 79 21.18 -10.68 3.07
N LEU A 80 20.74 -10.31 4.29
CA LEU A 80 19.38 -10.61 4.76
C LEU A 80 18.33 -9.97 3.85
N LYS A 81 18.52 -8.70 3.46
CA LYS A 81 17.65 -8.01 2.51
C LYS A 81 17.60 -8.75 1.16
N SER A 82 18.74 -9.20 0.64
CA SER A 82 18.78 -9.97 -0.61
C SER A 82 18.07 -11.32 -0.49
N SER A 83 18.17 -11.99 0.67
CA SER A 83 17.49 -13.26 0.94
C SER A 83 15.97 -13.08 0.95
N ILE A 84 15.47 -12.08 1.70
CA ILE A 84 14.03 -11.78 1.79
C ILE A 84 13.46 -11.43 0.41
N LEU A 85 14.16 -10.61 -0.37
CA LEU A 85 13.72 -10.26 -1.73
C LEU A 85 13.61 -11.49 -2.64
N LYS A 86 14.57 -12.41 -2.54
CA LYS A 86 14.55 -13.67 -3.30
C LYS A 86 13.39 -14.57 -2.87
N GLU A 87 13.13 -14.67 -1.57
CA GLU A 87 12.01 -15.44 -1.03
C GLU A 87 10.65 -14.87 -1.50
N HIS A 88 10.47 -13.54 -1.40
CA HIS A 88 9.28 -12.88 -1.92
C HIS A 88 9.11 -13.11 -3.42
N GLN A 89 10.20 -13.07 -4.20
CA GLN A 89 10.14 -13.36 -5.64
C GLN A 89 9.64 -14.77 -5.93
N VAL A 90 10.09 -15.77 -5.16
CA VAL A 90 9.61 -17.17 -5.29
C VAL A 90 8.13 -17.25 -4.93
N GLN A 91 7.70 -16.63 -3.82
CA GLN A 91 6.29 -16.60 -3.42
C GLN A 91 5.39 -15.96 -4.48
N TYR A 92 5.81 -14.84 -5.09
CA TYR A 92 5.05 -14.22 -6.18
C TYR A 92 4.93 -15.13 -7.41
N GLN A 93 5.98 -15.88 -7.74
CA GLN A 93 5.93 -16.86 -8.84
C GLN A 93 4.98 -18.02 -8.53
N GLU A 94 4.94 -18.48 -7.29
CA GLU A 94 4.01 -19.54 -6.85
C GLU A 94 2.55 -19.05 -6.89
N ILE A 95 2.28 -17.83 -6.41
CA ILE A 95 0.95 -17.22 -6.49
C ILE A 95 0.52 -17.06 -7.95
N ALA A 96 1.40 -16.61 -8.83
CA ALA A 96 1.11 -16.47 -10.26
C ALA A 96 0.71 -17.81 -10.89
N LYS A 97 1.46 -18.89 -10.61
CA LYS A 97 1.13 -20.25 -11.08
C LYS A 97 -0.20 -20.76 -10.55
N LEU A 98 -0.52 -20.47 -9.29
CA LEU A 98 -1.81 -20.85 -8.70
C LEU A 98 -2.97 -20.14 -9.40
N LEU A 99 -2.83 -18.84 -9.68
CA LEU A 99 -3.83 -18.05 -10.40
C LEU A 99 -4.01 -18.55 -11.85
N GLU A 100 -2.93 -18.90 -12.55
CA GLU A 100 -2.99 -19.50 -13.89
C GLU A 100 -3.74 -20.84 -13.86
N THR A 101 -3.46 -21.69 -12.88
CA THR A 101 -4.13 -22.98 -12.69
C THR A 101 -5.62 -22.79 -12.39
N GLN A 102 -5.97 -21.81 -11.55
CA GLN A 102 -7.35 -21.49 -11.23
C GLN A 102 -8.11 -20.95 -12.45
N ALA A 103 -7.49 -20.08 -13.25
CA ALA A 103 -8.07 -19.56 -14.48
C ALA A 103 -8.33 -20.68 -15.50
N ALA A 104 -7.40 -21.63 -15.64
CA ALA A 104 -7.56 -22.80 -16.50
C ALA A 104 -8.75 -23.67 -16.06
N LEU A 105 -8.90 -23.90 -14.75
CA LEU A 105 -10.00 -24.68 -14.17
C LEU A 105 -11.36 -23.98 -14.37
N ILE A 106 -11.43 -22.67 -14.13
CA ILE A 106 -12.64 -21.86 -14.40
C ILE A 106 -13.01 -21.97 -15.89
N GLY A 107 -12.03 -21.81 -16.79
CA GLY A 107 -12.25 -21.95 -18.23
C GLY A 107 -12.79 -23.33 -18.63
N GLN A 108 -12.31 -24.41 -17.98
CA GLN A 108 -12.82 -25.75 -18.20
C GLN A 108 -14.27 -25.92 -17.72
N VAL A 109 -14.59 -25.44 -16.51
CA VAL A 109 -15.96 -25.48 -15.98
C VAL A 109 -16.92 -24.72 -16.89
N MET A 110 -16.54 -23.52 -17.34
CA MET A 110 -17.36 -22.72 -18.25
C MET A 110 -17.61 -23.44 -19.59
N ARG A 111 -16.59 -24.09 -20.16
CA ARG A 111 -16.75 -24.89 -21.40
C ARG A 111 -17.73 -26.04 -21.19
N ASN A 112 -17.58 -26.79 -20.09
CA ASN A 112 -18.47 -27.92 -19.78
C ASN A 112 -19.93 -27.48 -19.59
N GLU A 113 -20.17 -26.37 -18.90
CA GLU A 113 -21.52 -25.84 -18.71
C GLU A 113 -22.13 -25.33 -20.01
N LEU A 114 -21.33 -24.67 -20.86
CA LEU A 114 -21.79 -24.22 -22.18
C LEU A 114 -22.18 -25.41 -23.06
N GLU A 115 -21.37 -26.46 -23.08
CA GLU A 115 -21.67 -27.69 -23.83
C GLU A 115 -22.96 -28.35 -23.34
N ARG A 116 -23.18 -28.40 -22.02
CA ARG A 116 -24.43 -28.90 -21.42
C ARG A 116 -25.64 -28.08 -21.87
N VAL A 117 -25.54 -26.75 -21.89
CA VAL A 117 -26.62 -25.88 -22.38
C VAL A 117 -26.90 -26.14 -23.85
N ILE A 118 -25.86 -26.23 -24.69
CA ILE A 118 -25.99 -26.54 -26.11
C ILE A 118 -26.70 -27.88 -26.33
N GLN A 119 -26.31 -28.93 -25.60
CA GLN A 119 -26.96 -30.25 -25.68
C GLN A 119 -28.45 -30.18 -25.28
N SER A 120 -28.79 -29.42 -24.24
CA SER A 120 -30.19 -29.25 -23.79
C SER A 120 -31.07 -28.56 -24.84
N LEU A 121 -30.52 -27.59 -25.58
CA LEU A 121 -31.23 -26.89 -26.65
C LEU A 121 -31.49 -27.82 -27.84
N HIS A 122 -30.54 -28.69 -28.20
CA HIS A 122 -30.72 -29.67 -29.26
C HIS A 122 -31.82 -30.68 -28.92
N LEU A 123 -31.86 -31.20 -27.69
CA LEU A 123 -32.89 -32.14 -27.25
C LEU A 123 -34.30 -31.52 -27.24
N ASN A 124 -34.43 -30.24 -26.87
CA ASN A 124 -35.73 -29.56 -26.84
C ASN A 124 -36.24 -29.14 -28.22
N SER A 125 -35.35 -29.00 -29.22
CA SER A 125 -35.73 -28.61 -30.58
C SER A 125 -36.45 -29.72 -31.38
N GLY A 126 -36.40 -30.98 -30.92
CA GLY A 126 -36.99 -32.14 -31.59
C GLY A 126 -38.49 -32.38 -31.35
N PHE A 127 -39.17 -31.63 -30.48
CA PHE A 127 -40.53 -31.95 -30.02
C PHE A 127 -41.65 -31.02 -30.54
N SER A 128 -41.40 -30.24 -31.60
CA SER A 128 -42.42 -29.38 -32.22
C SER A 128 -42.86 -29.86 -33.61
N GLY A 129 -43.07 -31.17 -33.74
CA GLY A 129 -43.68 -31.82 -34.90
C GLY A 129 -45.05 -32.40 -34.57
N SER A 130 -45.93 -31.66 -33.89
CA SER A 130 -47.33 -32.06 -33.72
C SER A 130 -48.20 -31.33 -34.74
N SER A 131 -48.67 -32.13 -35.69
CA SER A 131 -49.66 -31.85 -36.71
C SER A 131 -50.86 -31.06 -36.18
N TYR A 132 -50.96 -29.77 -36.53
CA TYR A 132 -52.23 -29.07 -36.56
C TYR A 132 -52.60 -28.76 -38.01
N ASN A 133 -53.46 -29.64 -38.52
CA ASN A 133 -54.14 -29.52 -39.78
C ASN A 133 -55.49 -28.80 -39.52
N HIS A 134 -55.50 -27.47 -39.60
CA HIS A 134 -56.70 -26.64 -39.75
C HIS A 134 -56.22 -25.44 -40.59
N GLY A 135 -56.73 -25.16 -41.78
CA GLY A 135 -58.13 -25.19 -42.21
C GLY A 135 -58.40 -23.77 -42.72
N LEU A 136 -58.62 -23.64 -44.02
CA LEU A 136 -58.76 -22.42 -44.82
C LEU A 136 -59.52 -21.28 -44.11
N HIS A 137 -58.96 -20.06 -44.16
CA HIS A 137 -59.72 -18.90 -44.60
C HIS A 137 -58.81 -17.78 -45.15
N ASP A 138 -59.07 -17.44 -46.39
CA ASP A 138 -58.54 -16.33 -47.20
C ASP A 138 -59.49 -15.11 -47.06
N PRO A 139 -59.28 -13.94 -47.71
CA PRO A 139 -58.19 -12.96 -47.58
C PRO A 139 -58.74 -11.54 -47.28
N HIS A 140 -57.90 -10.55 -46.93
CA HIS A 140 -58.15 -9.17 -47.35
C HIS A 140 -56.89 -8.30 -47.33
N GLU A 141 -56.84 -7.47 -48.36
CA GLU A 141 -55.84 -6.50 -48.80
C GLU A 141 -55.51 -5.43 -47.75
N SER A 142 -54.27 -4.93 -47.75
CA SER A 142 -54.00 -3.54 -48.15
C SER A 142 -52.52 -3.16 -48.06
N ASN A 143 -52.02 -2.69 -49.20
CA ASN A 143 -51.01 -1.68 -49.44
C ASN A 143 -50.00 -1.29 -48.32
N GLY A 144 -48.75 -1.65 -48.58
CA GLY A 144 -47.76 -0.70 -49.09
C GLY A 144 -47.09 0.21 -48.07
N TYR A 145 -45.77 0.03 -47.87
CA TYR A 145 -44.84 1.15 -47.77
C TYR A 145 -43.39 0.70 -48.04
N ASN A 146 -42.68 1.59 -48.74
CA ASN A 146 -41.33 1.46 -49.27
C ASN A 146 -40.22 1.27 -48.23
N GLY A 147 -39.15 0.59 -48.66
CA GLY A 147 -37.80 1.17 -48.63
C GLY A 147 -36.93 0.88 -47.41
N MET A 148 -36.01 -0.08 -47.54
CA MET A 148 -34.56 0.16 -47.53
C MET A 148 -33.83 -1.18 -47.54
N GLN A 149 -33.18 -1.49 -48.67
CA GLN A 149 -32.12 -2.48 -48.73
C GLN A 149 -30.93 -1.99 -47.90
N ARG A 150 -30.58 -2.74 -46.85
CA ARG A 150 -29.25 -2.71 -46.26
C ARG A 150 -28.63 -4.08 -46.47
N ASP A 151 -27.64 -4.13 -47.34
CA ASP A 151 -26.71 -5.24 -47.46
C ASP A 151 -25.90 -5.36 -46.17
N GLY A 152 -26.31 -6.29 -45.30
CA GLY A 152 -25.55 -6.72 -44.15
C GLY A 152 -24.82 -8.01 -44.50
N ALA A 153 -23.60 -7.89 -45.00
CA ALA A 153 -22.68 -9.01 -45.16
C ALA A 153 -22.38 -9.62 -43.76
N TYR A 154 -22.97 -10.78 -43.48
CA TYR A 154 -22.61 -11.62 -42.35
C TYR A 154 -21.22 -12.20 -42.59
N PHE A 155 -20.20 -11.61 -41.96
CA PHE A 155 -18.90 -12.26 -41.76
C PHE A 155 -19.08 -13.36 -40.71
N ALA A 156 -19.04 -14.62 -41.15
CA ALA A 156 -18.80 -15.76 -40.29
C ALA A 156 -17.32 -15.75 -39.86
N PRO A 157 -16.99 -15.83 -38.56
CA PRO A 157 -15.63 -16.11 -38.16
C PRO A 157 -15.37 -17.61 -38.28
N THR A 158 -14.66 -18.02 -39.34
CA THR A 158 -13.96 -19.31 -39.37
C THR A 158 -12.83 -19.27 -38.36
N PHE A 159 -13.04 -19.88 -37.19
CA PHE A 159 -11.97 -20.22 -36.27
C PHE A 159 -11.32 -21.52 -36.74
N ASP A 160 -10.24 -21.41 -37.50
CA ASP A 160 -9.29 -22.49 -37.70
C ASP A 160 -8.36 -22.54 -36.48
N ALA A 161 -8.57 -23.54 -35.63
CA ALA A 161 -7.67 -23.86 -34.52
C ALA A 161 -7.42 -25.37 -34.49
N ALA A 162 -6.75 -25.87 -35.52
CA ALA A 162 -6.03 -27.14 -35.44
C ALA A 162 -4.58 -26.83 -35.06
N GLN A 163 -4.27 -26.90 -33.76
CA GLN A 163 -2.89 -27.05 -33.30
C GLN A 163 -2.82 -28.33 -32.46
N GLU A 164 -2.38 -29.39 -33.13
CA GLU A 164 -2.02 -30.67 -32.52
C GLU A 164 -0.91 -30.43 -31.48
N TYR A 165 -1.25 -30.65 -30.20
CA TYR A 165 -0.23 -30.93 -29.19
C TYR A 165 0.12 -32.41 -29.29
N GLN A 166 1.17 -32.71 -30.05
CA GLN A 166 1.86 -33.99 -29.98
C GLN A 166 2.55 -34.11 -28.62
N THR A 167 2.06 -35.04 -27.80
CA THR A 167 2.77 -35.56 -26.62
C THR A 167 3.97 -36.38 -27.09
N ASN A 168 5.15 -35.76 -27.12
CA ASN A 168 6.40 -36.50 -27.27
C ASN A 168 6.88 -36.99 -25.91
N ALA A 169 6.60 -38.26 -25.64
CA ALA A 169 7.22 -39.04 -24.59
C ALA A 169 8.60 -39.53 -25.06
N GLY A 170 9.62 -39.29 -24.23
CA GLY A 170 10.82 -40.10 -24.14
C GLY A 170 11.86 -39.91 -25.24
N HIS A 171 12.91 -39.15 -24.95
CA HIS A 171 14.28 -39.54 -25.25
C HIS A 171 15.26 -38.78 -24.36
N CYS A 172 16.01 -39.54 -23.57
CA CYS A 172 17.09 -39.08 -22.72
C CYS A 172 18.40 -39.30 -23.48
N PRO A 173 19.18 -38.26 -23.82
CA PRO A 173 20.58 -38.42 -24.11
C PRO A 173 21.42 -37.96 -22.92
N GLN A 174 22.30 -38.85 -22.46
CA GLN A 174 23.44 -38.49 -21.63
C GLN A 174 24.37 -37.58 -22.45
N GLU A 175 24.49 -36.32 -22.04
CA GLU A 175 25.55 -35.44 -22.52
C GLU A 175 26.62 -35.22 -21.45
N THR A 176 27.84 -35.55 -21.86
CA THR A 176 29.10 -35.51 -21.14
C THR A 176 29.51 -34.07 -20.83
N LEU A 177 29.63 -33.74 -19.55
CA LEU A 177 30.14 -32.45 -19.07
C LEU A 177 31.64 -32.28 -19.40
N GLN A 178 31.97 -31.31 -20.24
CA GLN A 178 33.28 -30.64 -20.25
C GLN A 178 33.18 -29.28 -19.56
N PRO A 179 34.16 -28.90 -18.70
CA PRO A 179 34.13 -27.62 -18.00
C PRO A 179 34.61 -26.47 -18.91
N GLN A 180 33.71 -25.54 -19.25
CA GLN A 180 34.07 -24.25 -19.84
C GLN A 180 34.46 -23.22 -18.77
N LYS A 181 35.54 -22.48 -19.07
CA LYS A 181 36.13 -21.42 -18.25
C LYS A 181 35.16 -20.24 -18.03
N PRO A 182 35.18 -19.60 -16.85
CA PRO A 182 34.29 -18.49 -16.54
C PRO A 182 34.68 -17.21 -17.30
N GLN A 183 33.78 -16.73 -18.16
CA GLN A 183 33.86 -15.38 -18.73
C GLN A 183 33.35 -14.34 -17.73
N LYS A 184 34.15 -13.30 -17.51
CA LYS A 184 33.86 -12.13 -16.66
C LYS A 184 32.69 -11.33 -17.24
N LYS A 185 31.49 -11.51 -16.69
CA LYS A 185 30.36 -10.60 -16.92
C LYS A 185 30.52 -9.35 -16.06
N LYS A 186 30.69 -8.19 -16.70
CA LYS A 186 30.58 -6.86 -16.08
C LYS A 186 29.20 -6.72 -15.44
N LYS A 187 29.14 -6.70 -14.11
CA LYS A 187 27.91 -6.40 -13.35
C LYS A 187 27.57 -4.92 -13.53
N GLN A 188 26.56 -4.64 -14.34
CA GLN A 188 25.88 -3.37 -14.39
C GLN A 188 25.11 -3.20 -13.09
N LYS A 189 25.47 -2.17 -12.31
CA LYS A 189 24.90 -1.84 -11.01
C LYS A 189 23.52 -1.23 -11.23
N VAL A 190 22.48 -2.06 -11.29
CA VAL A 190 21.09 -1.60 -11.27
C VAL A 190 20.76 -1.22 -9.83
N LEU A 191 20.67 0.08 -9.60
CA LEU A 191 20.27 0.68 -8.33
C LEU A 191 18.74 0.55 -8.21
N GLU A 192 18.25 -0.57 -7.69
CA GLU A 192 16.82 -0.73 -7.43
C GLU A 192 16.43 0.06 -6.17
N LYS A 193 15.64 1.12 -6.42
CA LYS A 193 14.95 1.94 -5.41
C LYS A 193 14.05 1.04 -4.55
N PRO A 194 13.79 1.42 -3.28
CA PRO A 194 12.72 0.80 -2.48
C PRO A 194 11.42 0.83 -3.28
N LEU A 195 10.49 -0.08 -2.98
CA LEU A 195 9.07 0.05 -3.32
C LEU A 195 8.54 1.39 -2.76
N SER A 196 8.86 2.50 -3.44
CA SER A 196 7.96 3.62 -3.47
C SER A 196 6.74 3.03 -4.15
N MET A 197 5.64 2.89 -3.41
CA MET A 197 4.38 3.25 -4.05
C MET A 197 4.62 4.66 -4.58
N SER A 198 5.06 4.75 -5.83
CA SER A 198 5.22 6.02 -6.49
C SER A 198 3.81 6.54 -6.53
N CYS A 199 3.53 7.51 -5.67
CA CYS A 199 2.39 8.39 -5.78
C CYS A 199 2.55 9.25 -7.04
N SER A 200 2.82 8.64 -8.19
CA SER A 200 2.91 9.28 -9.51
C SER A 200 1.59 9.91 -9.93
N ARG A 201 0.51 9.67 -9.18
CA ARG A 201 -0.78 10.36 -9.30
C ARG A 201 -0.94 11.60 -8.41
N LEU A 202 -0.01 11.89 -7.49
CA LEU A 202 -0.05 13.11 -6.67
C LEU A 202 0.79 14.25 -7.25
N ASP A 203 1.53 14.00 -8.34
CA ASP A 203 2.66 14.85 -8.71
C ASP A 203 2.29 16.24 -9.22
N ASN A 204 1.02 16.54 -9.50
CA ASN A 204 0.63 17.91 -9.84
C ASN A 204 -0.69 18.27 -9.20
N MET A 205 -0.68 19.35 -8.42
CA MET A 205 -1.87 20.15 -8.21
C MET A 205 -2.31 20.69 -9.57
N PRO A 206 -3.59 20.61 -9.93
CA PRO A 206 -4.05 21.18 -11.18
C PRO A 206 -3.61 22.65 -11.26
N ASP A 207 -2.92 23.01 -12.35
CA ASP A 207 -2.46 24.37 -12.66
C ASP A 207 -3.60 25.21 -13.30
N SER A 208 -4.83 24.71 -13.29
CA SER A 208 -5.97 25.39 -13.91
C SER A 208 -6.35 26.66 -13.15
N ASP A 209 -7.00 27.58 -13.86
CA ASP A 209 -7.67 28.81 -13.41
C ASP A 209 -8.80 28.54 -12.37
N GLU A 210 -8.53 27.69 -11.39
CA GLU A 210 -9.42 27.31 -10.32
C GLU A 210 -9.68 28.52 -9.43
N VAL A 211 -10.96 28.68 -9.10
CA VAL A 211 -11.43 29.64 -8.10
C VAL A 211 -10.55 29.51 -6.85
N MET A 212 -9.90 30.61 -6.48
CA MET A 212 -9.05 30.63 -5.27
C MET A 212 -9.94 30.54 -4.04
N ASP A 213 -10.13 29.33 -3.54
CA ASP A 213 -10.83 29.10 -2.28
C ASP A 213 -9.85 29.27 -1.12
N PHE A 214 -10.06 30.29 -0.31
CA PHE A 214 -9.30 30.49 0.93
C PHE A 214 -9.82 29.56 2.01
N LEU A 215 -8.91 29.03 2.84
CA LEU A 215 -9.30 28.22 3.99
C LEU A 215 -10.11 29.09 4.97
N PRO A 216 -11.34 28.68 5.36
CA PRO A 216 -12.11 29.42 6.34
C PRO A 216 -11.36 29.50 7.69
N ALA A 217 -11.53 30.61 8.40
CA ALA A 217 -10.87 30.83 9.69
C ALA A 217 -11.26 29.78 10.74
N ASP A 218 -12.47 29.24 10.66
CA ASP A 218 -12.95 28.18 11.54
C ASP A 218 -12.63 26.76 11.02
N GLY A 219 -11.89 26.66 9.92
CA GLY A 219 -11.52 25.41 9.27
C GLY A 219 -12.47 24.97 8.15
N ALA A 220 -12.09 23.91 7.44
CA ALA A 220 -12.90 23.31 6.38
C ALA A 220 -13.50 21.97 6.83
N GLU A 221 -14.70 21.67 6.33
CA GLU A 221 -15.31 20.34 6.48
C GLU A 221 -15.12 19.52 5.20
N PHE A 222 -14.84 18.24 5.37
CA PHE A 222 -14.64 17.29 4.30
C PHE A 222 -15.43 16.01 4.58
N ILE A 223 -16.19 15.55 3.59
CA ILE A 223 -17.02 14.35 3.70
C ILE A 223 -16.37 13.25 2.88
N ILE A 224 -15.95 12.18 3.56
CA ILE A 224 -15.49 10.97 2.90
C ILE A 224 -16.69 10.04 2.72
N GLN A 225 -17.05 9.80 1.47
CA GLN A 225 -18.06 8.83 1.07
C GLN A 225 -17.43 7.48 0.76
N SER A 226 -18.22 6.41 0.83
CA SER A 226 -17.78 5.05 0.53
C SER A 226 -16.52 4.65 1.31
N VAL A 227 -16.54 4.89 2.63
CA VAL A 227 -15.40 4.66 3.54
C VAL A 227 -14.89 3.21 3.44
N GLN A 228 -15.78 2.21 3.47
CA GLN A 228 -15.43 0.79 3.35
C GLN A 228 -14.77 0.46 2.02
N THR A 229 -15.26 1.02 0.91
CA THR A 229 -14.62 0.84 -0.40
C THR A 229 -13.23 1.45 -0.41
N SER A 230 -13.08 2.64 0.15
CA SER A 230 -11.79 3.34 0.28
C SER A 230 -10.83 2.58 1.21
N ALA A 231 -11.36 1.93 2.25
CA ALA A 231 -10.61 1.09 3.18
C ALA A 231 -10.04 -0.16 2.51
N THR A 232 -10.84 -0.81 1.68
CA THR A 232 -10.44 -2.03 0.96
C THR A 232 -9.52 -1.71 -0.23
N SER A 233 -9.76 -0.61 -0.95
CA SER A 233 -8.98 -0.27 -2.14
C SER A 233 -7.63 0.39 -1.83
N GLY A 234 -7.47 0.97 -0.64
CA GLY A 234 -6.34 1.82 -0.32
C GLY A 234 -6.30 3.10 -1.18
N GLU A 235 -7.45 3.52 -1.72
CA GLU A 235 -7.56 4.72 -2.55
C GLU A 235 -7.38 5.98 -1.69
N TYR A 236 -6.62 6.94 -2.21
CA TYR A 236 -6.45 8.24 -1.59
C TYR A 236 -7.71 9.10 -1.75
N ARG A 237 -8.17 9.69 -0.65
CA ARG A 237 -9.23 10.70 -0.62
C ARG A 237 -8.60 12.05 -0.30
N MET A 238 -8.77 13.03 -1.18
CA MET A 238 -8.17 14.36 -1.03
C MET A 238 -9.24 15.42 -0.82
N THR A 239 -8.95 16.39 0.04
CA THR A 239 -9.75 17.60 0.15
C THR A 239 -9.57 18.48 -1.10
N PRO A 240 -10.48 19.45 -1.32
CA PRO A 240 -10.16 20.59 -2.16
C PRO A 240 -8.86 21.27 -1.72
N THR A 241 -8.29 22.01 -2.65
CA THR A 241 -7.15 22.88 -2.38
C THR A 241 -7.64 24.15 -1.70
N TYR A 242 -6.97 24.55 -0.63
CA TYR A 242 -7.22 25.84 0.01
C TYR A 242 -5.97 26.71 0.03
N TYR A 243 -6.17 28.02 -0.16
CA TYR A 243 -5.14 29.03 0.03
C TYR A 243 -5.13 29.48 1.49
N LEU A 244 -3.94 29.65 2.08
CA LEU A 244 -3.82 30.23 3.42
C LEU A 244 -3.85 31.77 3.35
N ASN A 245 -4.54 32.39 4.30
CA ASN A 245 -4.71 33.85 4.34
C ASN A 245 -3.42 34.58 4.74
N ASP A 246 -2.58 33.95 5.55
CA ASP A 246 -1.41 34.53 6.19
C ASP A 246 -0.08 34.15 5.49
N CYS A 247 -0.11 33.23 4.53
CA CYS A 247 1.07 32.67 3.86
C CYS A 247 0.77 32.39 2.37
N PRO A 248 1.67 32.75 1.42
CA PRO A 248 1.46 32.51 -0.02
C PRO A 248 1.68 31.04 -0.40
N CYS A 249 0.92 30.15 0.23
CA CYS A 249 0.93 28.71 0.01
C CYS A 249 -0.50 28.18 -0.11
N LYS A 250 -0.60 27.03 -0.77
CA LYS A 250 -1.82 26.24 -0.88
C LYS A 250 -1.64 24.92 -0.15
N VAL A 251 -2.72 24.44 0.45
CA VAL A 251 -2.74 23.26 1.31
C VAL A 251 -3.89 22.33 0.96
N ARG A 252 -3.70 21.04 1.19
CA ARG A 252 -4.76 20.03 1.12
C ARG A 252 -4.45 18.85 2.05
N LEU A 253 -5.49 18.14 2.48
CA LEU A 253 -5.34 16.90 3.21
C LEU A 253 -5.55 15.71 2.29
N CYS A 254 -4.84 14.63 2.58
CA CYS A 254 -4.93 13.36 1.89
C CYS A 254 -5.12 12.24 2.91
N PHE A 255 -6.21 11.50 2.78
CA PHE A 255 -6.58 10.39 3.64
C PHE A 255 -6.40 9.09 2.87
N VAL A 256 -5.80 8.10 3.51
CA VAL A 256 -5.69 6.74 2.98
C VAL A 256 -5.84 5.74 4.11
N PHE A 257 -6.41 4.58 3.80
CA PHE A 257 -6.52 3.50 4.75
C PHE A 257 -5.46 2.45 4.43
N GLY A 258 -4.65 2.10 5.42
CA GLY A 258 -3.63 1.07 5.28
C GLY A 258 -4.23 -0.33 5.20
N ILE A 259 -3.36 -1.33 5.01
CA ILE A 259 -3.76 -2.74 4.80
C ILE A 259 -4.60 -3.30 5.96
N LYS A 260 -4.38 -2.83 7.20
CA LYS A 260 -5.17 -3.24 8.38
C LYS A 260 -6.37 -2.33 8.62
N GLY A 261 -6.76 -1.53 7.64
CA GLY A 261 -7.82 -0.53 7.73
C GLY A 261 -7.47 0.67 8.63
N GLN A 262 -6.18 0.86 8.98
CA GLN A 262 -5.73 1.99 9.79
C GLN A 262 -5.78 3.30 8.99
N LEU A 263 -6.33 4.35 9.58
CA LEU A 263 -6.39 5.66 8.95
C LEU A 263 -4.99 6.31 8.94
N ILE A 264 -4.56 6.78 7.79
CA ILE A 264 -3.33 7.51 7.56
C ILE A 264 -3.69 8.86 6.96
N VAL A 265 -3.08 9.93 7.49
CA VAL A 265 -3.33 11.31 7.04
C VAL A 265 -2.02 11.93 6.61
N TYR A 266 -2.02 12.53 5.41
CA TYR A 266 -0.94 13.38 4.92
C TYR A 266 -1.45 14.80 4.74
N PHE A 267 -0.62 15.75 5.12
CA PHE A 267 -0.84 17.17 4.88
C PHE A 267 0.09 17.63 3.76
N SER A 268 -0.48 18.00 2.62
CA SER A 268 0.25 18.51 1.46
C SER A 268 0.32 20.03 1.52
N ILE A 269 1.53 20.57 1.38
CA ILE A 269 1.82 22.00 1.34
C ILE A 269 2.56 22.32 0.04
N ALA A 270 2.09 23.30 -0.72
CA ALA A 270 2.77 23.81 -1.92
C ALA A 270 2.83 25.34 -1.91
N GLY A 271 3.82 25.91 -2.60
CA GLY A 271 3.87 27.36 -2.79
C GLY A 271 2.75 27.80 -3.73
N VAL A 272 2.41 29.08 -3.74
CA VAL A 272 1.60 29.67 -4.84
C VAL A 272 2.52 30.26 -5.91
N SER A 273 3.68 30.78 -5.49
CA SER A 273 4.68 31.34 -6.40
C SER A 273 6.08 30.78 -6.09
N ASN A 274 7.04 31.03 -6.99
CA ASN A 274 8.45 30.68 -6.77
C ASN A 274 9.15 31.60 -5.76
N GLN A 275 8.44 32.57 -5.17
CA GLN A 275 9.05 33.47 -4.19
C GLN A 275 9.28 32.73 -2.86
N PRO A 276 10.48 32.85 -2.27
CA PRO A 276 10.75 32.28 -0.95
C PRO A 276 9.86 32.95 0.11
N LEU A 277 9.58 32.23 1.19
CA LEU A 277 8.88 32.81 2.33
C LEU A 277 9.76 33.87 3.02
N LYS A 278 9.13 34.93 3.54
CA LYS A 278 9.83 36.02 4.25
C LYS A 278 10.62 35.49 5.47
N ALA A 279 10.06 34.50 6.15
CA ALA A 279 10.66 33.77 7.26
C ALA A 279 10.40 32.28 7.10
N ALA A 280 11.18 31.44 7.80
CA ALA A 280 10.87 30.02 7.89
C ALA A 280 9.52 29.85 8.59
N ARG A 281 8.63 29.03 8.05
CA ARG A 281 7.33 28.75 8.66
C ARG A 281 7.16 27.30 9.01
N ILE A 282 6.51 27.07 10.15
CA ILE A 282 5.99 25.77 10.56
C ILE A 282 4.49 25.82 10.34
N PHE A 283 3.96 24.71 9.83
CA PHE A 283 2.54 24.55 9.59
C PHE A 283 2.01 23.48 10.54
N GLU A 284 0.93 23.83 11.24
CA GLU A 284 0.21 22.92 12.11
C GLU A 284 -1.19 22.71 11.55
N CYS A 285 -1.60 21.45 11.45
CA CYS A 285 -2.90 21.05 10.97
C CYS A 285 -3.54 20.10 11.96
N ILE A 286 -4.71 20.47 12.48
CA ILE A 286 -5.45 19.71 13.47
C ILE A 286 -6.76 19.26 12.85
N GLY A 287 -7.05 17.98 12.97
CA GLY A 287 -8.25 17.35 12.45
C GLY A 287 -9.18 16.86 13.55
N TYR A 288 -10.47 17.00 13.29
CA TYR A 288 -11.56 16.56 14.12
C TYR A 288 -12.52 15.70 13.29
N ILE A 289 -13.13 14.70 13.94
CA ILE A 289 -14.12 13.82 13.33
C ILE A 289 -15.47 13.98 14.02
N LYS A 290 -16.55 14.10 13.24
CA LYS A 290 -17.90 14.24 13.77
C LYS A 290 -18.43 12.89 14.21
N ASN A 291 -18.77 12.75 15.50
CA ASN A 291 -19.59 11.64 15.95
C ASN A 291 -21.03 11.89 15.49
N LYS A 292 -21.60 11.00 14.69
CA LYS A 292 -22.91 11.23 14.09
C LYS A 292 -24.07 10.98 15.06
N ASN A 293 -23.84 10.19 16.11
CA ASN A 293 -24.85 9.93 17.14
C ASN A 293 -25.01 11.14 18.07
N SER A 294 -23.92 11.79 18.47
CA SER A 294 -23.96 12.96 19.35
C SER A 294 -23.94 14.31 18.61
N GLY A 295 -23.54 14.32 17.34
CA GLY A 295 -23.30 15.54 16.55
C GLY A 295 -22.01 16.28 16.91
N ALA A 296 -21.31 15.88 17.97
CA ALA A 296 -20.10 16.53 18.47
C ALA A 296 -18.85 16.12 17.69
N PHE A 297 -17.88 17.04 17.61
CA PHE A 297 -16.56 16.75 17.03
C PHE A 297 -15.60 16.24 18.10
N SER A 298 -14.81 15.22 17.75
CA SER A 298 -13.71 14.67 18.55
C SER A 298 -12.40 14.86 17.82
N HIS A 299 -11.31 15.12 18.54
CA HIS A 299 -9.98 15.25 17.93
C HIS A 299 -9.55 13.91 17.30
N LEU A 300 -9.03 13.95 16.08
CA LEU A 300 -8.66 12.77 15.28
C LEU A 300 -7.18 12.72 14.92
N PHE A 301 -6.58 13.84 14.49
CA PHE A 301 -5.19 13.85 14.08
C PHE A 301 -4.54 15.21 14.29
N GLU A 302 -3.22 15.20 14.31
CA GLU A 302 -2.38 16.39 14.42
C GLU A 302 -1.18 16.21 13.48
N VAL A 303 -0.86 17.25 12.72
CA VAL A 303 0.28 17.29 11.81
C VAL A 303 1.07 18.56 12.07
N VAL A 304 2.38 18.43 12.29
CA VAL A 304 3.28 19.57 12.48
C VAL A 304 4.45 19.42 11.50
N SER A 305 4.64 20.41 10.62
CA SER A 305 5.73 20.40 9.65
C SER A 305 7.07 20.73 10.31
N GLN A 306 8.17 20.40 9.63
CA GLN A 306 9.45 21.05 9.93
C GLN A 306 9.42 22.52 9.47
N PRO A 307 10.32 23.39 9.95
CA PRO A 307 10.44 24.75 9.43
C PRO A 307 10.77 24.77 7.92
N LEU A 308 9.88 25.35 7.12
CA LEU A 308 10.01 25.47 5.66
C LEU A 308 10.36 26.90 5.27
N ARG A 309 11.46 27.10 4.53
CA ARG A 309 11.86 28.42 3.97
C ARG A 309 11.51 28.59 2.49
N LYS A 310 11.40 27.48 1.78
CA LYS A 310 11.23 27.46 0.32
C LYS A 310 10.09 26.51 -0.03
N LEU A 311 9.01 27.07 -0.55
CA LEU A 311 7.91 26.34 -1.15
C LEU A 311 7.94 26.63 -2.66
N LYS A 312 7.61 25.62 -3.49
CA LYS A 312 7.51 25.80 -4.95
C LYS A 312 6.07 25.53 -5.38
N PRO A 313 5.55 26.20 -6.42
CA PRO A 313 4.18 26.04 -6.90
C PRO A 313 3.79 24.59 -7.22
N ASN A 314 4.69 23.89 -7.90
CA ASN A 314 4.43 22.57 -8.48
C ASN A 314 5.21 21.48 -7.75
N LYS A 315 5.56 21.74 -6.48
CA LYS A 315 6.21 20.73 -5.63
C LYS A 315 5.51 20.68 -4.29
N GLU A 316 4.68 19.67 -4.12
CA GLU A 316 4.08 19.38 -2.84
C GLU A 316 5.12 18.83 -1.87
N ILE A 317 5.06 19.33 -0.64
CA ILE A 317 5.71 18.75 0.52
C ILE A 317 4.62 18.04 1.30
N GLN A 318 4.80 16.74 1.50
CA GLN A 318 3.87 15.94 2.29
C GLN A 318 4.42 15.71 3.68
N VAL A 319 3.60 16.02 4.68
CA VAL A 319 3.89 15.80 6.09
C VAL A 319 2.95 14.73 6.61
N LEU A 320 3.49 13.66 7.17
CA LEU A 320 2.70 12.58 7.76
C LEU A 320 2.10 13.06 9.10
N GLY A 321 0.80 12.89 9.26
CA GLY A 321 0.07 13.21 10.49
C GLY A 321 0.10 12.09 11.51
N THR A 322 0.05 12.45 12.78
CA THR A 322 -0.17 11.52 13.89
C THR A 322 -1.67 11.35 14.13
N VAL A 323 -2.19 10.17 13.83
CA VAL A 323 -3.62 9.87 14.02
C VAL A 323 -3.85 9.34 15.44
N SER A 324 -4.65 10.07 16.22
CA SER A 324 -5.09 9.69 17.56
C SER A 324 -6.50 10.21 17.84
N LEU A 325 -7.44 9.28 18.04
CA LEU A 325 -8.82 9.61 18.35
C LEU A 325 -8.95 9.90 19.85
N LYS A 326 -9.14 11.17 20.21
CA LYS A 326 -9.34 11.61 21.60
C LYS A 326 -10.84 11.84 21.84
N THR A 327 -11.42 11.08 22.75
CA THR A 327 -12.83 11.16 23.16
C THR A 327 -12.94 11.34 24.67
N SER A 328 -14.14 11.58 25.20
CA SER A 328 -14.38 11.56 26.65
C SER A 328 -14.03 10.22 27.31
N GLY A 329 -14.08 9.12 26.56
CA GLY A 329 -13.73 7.77 27.02
C GLY A 329 -12.24 7.45 26.95
N GLY A 330 -11.39 8.38 26.53
CA GLY A 330 -9.94 8.19 26.42
C GLY A 330 -9.37 8.43 25.03
N THR A 331 -8.09 8.10 24.88
CA THR A 331 -7.29 8.32 23.66
C THR A 331 -6.96 6.99 23.00
N PHE A 332 -7.31 6.85 21.72
CA PHE A 332 -7.08 5.64 20.93
C PHE A 332 -6.04 5.93 19.85
N LYS A 333 -4.96 5.15 19.85
CA LYS A 333 -3.93 5.15 18.79
C LYS A 333 -4.28 4.10 17.74
N ASP A 334 -3.64 4.19 16.57
CA ASP A 334 -3.82 3.24 15.46
C ASP A 334 -5.28 3.09 15.03
N VAL A 335 -5.96 4.22 14.86
CA VAL A 335 -7.40 4.31 14.61
C VAL A 335 -7.77 3.54 13.34
N THR A 336 -8.54 2.47 13.47
CA THR A 336 -9.00 1.65 12.34
C THR A 336 -10.42 2.03 11.90
N THR A 337 -10.76 1.68 10.66
CA THR A 337 -12.11 1.86 10.10
C THR A 337 -13.17 1.18 10.97
N GLN A 338 -12.92 -0.05 11.43
CA GLN A 338 -13.81 -0.78 12.32
C GLN A 338 -14.04 -0.02 13.64
N GLN A 339 -12.99 0.52 14.26
CA GLN A 339 -13.11 1.31 15.50
C GLN A 339 -13.94 2.58 15.30
N LEU A 340 -13.85 3.21 14.12
CA LEU A 340 -14.64 4.38 13.78
C LEU A 340 -16.13 4.03 13.57
N GLU A 341 -16.42 2.88 12.96
CA GLU A 341 -17.78 2.35 12.80
C GLU A 341 -18.42 1.99 14.15
N ASP A 342 -17.73 1.18 14.97
CA ASP A 342 -18.20 0.71 16.27
C ASP A 342 -18.55 1.87 17.22
N ARG A 343 -17.87 3.00 17.08
CA ARG A 343 -18.03 4.20 17.91
C ARG A 343 -18.97 5.25 17.31
N GLY A 344 -19.58 4.99 16.15
CA GLY A 344 -20.54 5.88 15.52
C GLY A 344 -19.95 7.13 14.84
N PHE A 345 -18.67 7.07 14.45
CA PHE A 345 -18.04 8.11 13.63
C PHE A 345 -18.21 7.87 12.13
N VAL A 346 -18.39 6.61 11.73
CA VAL A 346 -18.78 6.21 10.38
C VAL A 346 -20.21 5.67 10.45
N ILE A 347 -21.15 6.31 9.74
CA ILE A 347 -22.55 5.85 9.62
C ILE A 347 -22.95 5.96 8.16
N ASN A 348 -23.68 4.97 7.64
CA ASN A 348 -24.08 4.89 6.23
C ASN A 348 -22.87 5.04 5.30
N ASN A 349 -21.76 4.38 5.65
CA ASN A 349 -20.52 4.38 4.88
C ASN A 349 -19.94 5.77 4.59
N THR A 350 -20.23 6.75 5.47
CA THR A 350 -19.78 8.13 5.34
C THR A 350 -19.24 8.65 6.67
N MET A 351 -18.17 9.45 6.61
CA MET A 351 -17.58 10.15 7.75
C MET A 351 -17.35 11.63 7.41
N VAL A 352 -17.41 12.49 8.43
CA VAL A 352 -17.23 13.94 8.28
C VAL A 352 -16.04 14.37 9.13
N ILE A 353 -15.08 15.01 8.48
CA ILE A 353 -13.85 15.52 9.10
C ILE A 353 -13.89 17.04 9.02
N LYS A 354 -13.66 17.72 10.14
CA LYS A 354 -13.37 19.15 10.18
C LYS A 354 -11.89 19.34 10.45
N TRP A 355 -11.22 20.23 9.75
CA TRP A 355 -9.79 20.47 9.97
C TRP A 355 -9.47 21.96 9.93
N VAL A 356 -8.49 22.35 10.72
CA VAL A 356 -7.99 23.73 10.83
C VAL A 356 -6.50 23.69 10.55
N THR A 357 -5.97 24.75 9.94
CA THR A 357 -4.55 24.89 9.69
C THR A 357 -4.09 26.28 10.07
N GLU A 358 -2.98 26.32 10.79
CA GLU A 358 -2.30 27.55 11.17
C GLU A 358 -0.85 27.50 10.68
N SER A 359 -0.29 28.68 10.40
CA SER A 359 1.12 28.82 10.07
C SER A 359 1.78 29.80 11.03
N PHE A 360 2.96 29.46 11.52
CA PHE A 360 3.71 30.29 12.45
C PHE A 360 5.16 30.46 12.00
N GLU A 361 5.75 31.61 12.31
CA GLU A 361 7.15 31.87 12.03
C GLU A 361 8.02 31.08 13.00
N ALA A 362 8.97 30.30 12.47
CA ALA A 362 9.90 29.56 13.29
C ALA A 362 10.84 30.55 14.00
N SER A 363 10.87 30.51 15.33
CA SER A 363 11.76 31.37 16.13
C SER A 363 13.21 31.17 15.69
N SER A 364 13.89 32.25 15.31
CA SER A 364 15.28 32.25 14.80
C SER A 364 16.33 31.78 15.80
N ASN A 365 15.94 31.47 17.04
CA ASN A 365 16.86 31.12 18.13
C ASN A 365 17.26 29.64 18.18
N ALA A 366 16.83 28.81 17.22
CA ALA A 366 17.06 27.36 17.22
C ALA A 366 18.04 26.87 16.12
N ALA A 367 18.84 27.76 15.53
CA ALA A 367 19.83 27.41 14.50
C ALA A 367 21.24 27.27 15.07
#